data_AF-A0A854CLM0-F1
#
_entry.id   AF-A0A854CLM0-F1
#
_cell.length_a   1.000
_cell.length_b   1.000
_cell.length_c   1.000
_cell.angle_alpha   90.00
_cell.angle_beta   90.00
_cell.angle_gamma   90.00
#
_symmetry.space_group_name_H-M   'P 1'
#
loop_
_entity.id
_entity.type
_entity.pdbx_description
1 polymer ?
#
loop_
_entity_poly.entity_id
_entity_poly.type
_entity_poly.pdbx_seq_one_letter_code
_entity_poly.pdbx_strand_id
1 'polypeptide(L)'
;MLNRTLEVRFEQYGEVVAAALSHADRKQPAHWYLKGLLLPGGRKSVEPMAARVHPQNVRSAHQSMHHLVADADWSDQALLAAVAAQVLPPLSRKS
;
A
#
# COMPACT_ATOMS: atom_id res chain seq x y z
N MET A 1 20.14 -2.10 5.19
CA MET A 1 19.23 -1.05 5.70
C MET A 1 18.79 -0.23 4.52
N LEU A 2 17.49 -0.15 4.24
CA LEU A 2 17.02 0.86 3.29
C LEU A 2 17.47 2.22 3.83
N ASN A 3 17.98 3.09 2.97
CA ASN A 3 18.37 4.43 3.35
C ASN A 3 17.19 5.06 4.10
N ARG A 4 17.39 5.64 5.30
CA ARG A 4 16.32 6.26 6.12
C ARG A 4 15.45 7.22 5.30
N THR A 5 16.03 7.86 4.29
CA THR A 5 15.31 8.70 3.32
C THR A 5 14.30 7.92 2.47
N LEU A 6 14.61 6.69 2.04
CA LEU A 6 13.68 5.84 1.28
C LEU A 6 12.52 5.36 2.15
N GLU A 7 12.77 5.01 3.41
CA GLU A 7 11.70 4.62 4.34
C GLU A 7 10.72 5.77 4.57
N VAL A 8 11.22 6.99 4.80
CA VAL A 8 10.38 8.19 4.92
C VAL A 8 9.58 8.45 3.63
N ARG A 9 10.21 8.34 2.45
CA ARG A 9 9.50 8.53 1.17
C ARG A 9 8.44 7.45 0.94
N PHE A 10 8.69 6.22 1.36
CA PHE A 10 7.73 5.13 1.26
C PHE A 10 6.53 5.37 2.17
N GLU A 11 6.74 5.75 3.43
CA GLU A 11 5.68 6.13 4.38
C GLU A 11 4.84 7.28 3.80
N GLN A 12 5.48 8.35 3.32
CA GLN A 12 4.79 9.49 2.69
C GLN A 12 3.96 9.09 1.46
N TYR A 13 4.49 8.20 0.62
CA TYR A 13 3.75 7.66 -0.52
C TYR A 13 2.54 6.84 -0.06
N GLY A 14 2.72 6.02 0.98
CA GLY A 14 1.66 5.25 1.62
C GLY A 14 0.51 6.12 2.13
N GLU A 15 0.83 7.27 2.76
CA GLU A 15 -0.18 8.21 3.25
C GLU A 15 -1.07 8.77 2.14
N VAL A 16 -0.50 9.07 0.97
CA VAL A 16 -1.29 9.56 -0.17
C VAL A 16 -2.21 8.48 -0.71
N VAL A 17 -1.72 7.24 -0.81
CA VAL A 17 -2.56 6.09 -1.20
C VAL A 17 -3.68 5.89 -0.19
N ALA A 18 -3.37 5.87 1.11
CA ALA A 18 -4.34 5.71 2.18
C ALA A 18 -5.40 6.82 2.20
N ALA A 19 -5.00 8.07 1.97
CA ALA A 19 -5.92 9.20 1.88
C ALA A 19 -6.91 9.04 0.72
N ALA A 20 -6.46 8.55 -0.44
CA ALA A 20 -7.31 8.34 -1.61
C ALA A 20 -8.33 7.19 -1.41
N LEU A 21 -7.96 6.17 -0.64
CA LEU A 21 -8.85 5.04 -0.36
C LEU A 21 -10.09 5.43 0.44
N SER A 22 -10.07 6.58 1.14
CA SER A 22 -11.17 7.12 1.95
C SER A 22 -11.57 6.18 3.11
N HIS A 23 -11.89 6.71 4.29
CA HIS A 23 -12.00 6.01 5.58
C HIS A 23 -10.67 5.65 6.27
N ALA A 24 -10.61 5.99 7.56
CA ALA A 24 -9.43 5.78 8.41
C ALA A 24 -9.05 4.29 8.55
N ASP A 25 -10.03 3.40 8.60
CA ASP A 25 -9.82 1.96 8.79
C ASP A 25 -9.08 1.29 7.61
N ARG A 26 -9.04 1.96 6.45
CA ARG A 26 -8.35 1.45 5.25
C ARG A 26 -6.85 1.74 5.27
N LYS A 27 -6.39 2.67 6.12
CA LYS A 27 -4.99 3.12 6.15
C LYS A 27 -4.01 2.01 6.47
N GLN A 28 -4.20 1.33 7.60
CA GLN A 28 -3.29 0.28 8.05
C GLN A 28 -3.23 -0.92 7.07
N PRO A 29 -4.35 -1.50 6.59
CA PRO A 29 -4.29 -2.57 5.60
C PRO A 29 -3.68 -2.11 4.27
N ALA A 30 -3.85 -0.85 3.87
CA ALA A 30 -3.19 -0.32 2.67
C ALA A 30 -1.67 -0.27 2.84
N HIS A 31 -1.18 0.23 3.98
CA HIS A 31 0.26 0.23 4.29
C HIS A 31 0.84 -1.18 4.33
N TRP A 32 0.15 -2.12 4.96
CA TRP A 32 0.55 -3.53 4.96
C TRP A 32 0.58 -4.12 3.55
N TYR A 33 -0.42 -3.83 2.72
CA TYR A 33 -0.46 -4.32 1.35
C TYR A 33 0.70 -3.75 0.51
N LEU A 34 0.90 -2.44 0.53
CA LEU A 34 2.02 -1.77 -0.17
C LEU A 34 3.38 -2.32 0.26
N LYS A 35 3.59 -2.49 1.58
CA LYS A 35 4.82 -3.06 2.12
C LYS A 35 5.00 -4.52 1.66
N GLY A 36 3.94 -5.31 1.70
CA GLY A 36 3.95 -6.70 1.25
C GLY A 36 4.34 -6.85 -0.22
N LEU A 37 3.95 -5.91 -1.09
CA LEU A 37 4.30 -5.92 -2.52
C LEU A 37 5.80 -5.71 -2.76
N LEU A 38 6.47 -4.96 -1.88
CA LEU A 38 7.91 -4.68 -1.97
C LEU A 38 8.78 -5.76 -1.32
N LEU A 39 8.19 -6.67 -0.55
CA LEU A 39 8.88 -7.77 0.10
C LEU A 39 9.00 -8.99 -0.85
N PRO A 40 9.97 -9.90 -0.60
CA PRO A 40 10.12 -11.11 -1.40
C PRO A 40 8.82 -11.92 -1.48
N GLY A 41 8.48 -12.39 -2.69
CA GLY A 41 7.29 -13.21 -2.95
C GLY A 41 6.14 -12.51 -3.69
N GLY A 42 6.19 -11.17 -3.81
CA GLY A 42 5.27 -10.39 -4.66
C GLY A 42 3.78 -10.58 -4.35
N ARG A 43 2.92 -10.29 -5.34
CA ARG A 43 1.45 -10.24 -5.21
C ARG A 43 0.70 -11.58 -5.35
N LYS A 44 1.39 -12.73 -5.31
CA LYS A 44 0.76 -14.02 -5.67
C LYS A 44 -0.32 -14.46 -4.67
N SER A 45 -0.21 -14.05 -3.41
CA SER A 45 -1.23 -14.27 -2.37
C SER A 45 -1.10 -13.24 -1.25
N VAL A 46 -2.25 -12.86 -0.66
CA VAL A 46 -2.35 -11.90 0.45
C VAL A 46 -1.86 -12.52 1.77
N GLU A 47 -2.06 -13.82 1.98
CA GLU A 47 -1.73 -14.50 3.25
C GLU A 47 -0.22 -14.50 3.56
N PRO A 48 0.68 -14.85 2.61
CA PRO A 48 2.12 -14.70 2.82
C PRO A 48 2.55 -13.24 3.05
N MET A 49 1.86 -12.26 2.47
CA MET A 49 2.15 -10.84 2.72
C MET A 49 1.79 -10.47 4.16
N ALA A 50 0.61 -10.88 4.64
CA ALA A 50 0.17 -10.70 6.02
C ALA A 50 1.14 -11.29 7.03
N ALA A 51 1.65 -12.51 6.75
CA ALA A 51 2.64 -13.17 7.60
C ALA A 51 3.95 -12.38 7.73
N ARG A 52 4.35 -11.62 6.71
CA ARG A 52 5.58 -10.81 6.73
C ARG A 52 5.40 -9.45 7.39
N VAL A 53 4.25 -8.82 7.20
CA VAL A 53 4.00 -7.44 7.65
C VAL A 53 3.42 -7.38 9.06
N HIS A 54 2.75 -8.44 9.52
CA HIS A 54 2.15 -8.52 10.85
C HIS A 54 2.14 -9.95 11.41
N PRO A 55 3.32 -10.54 11.69
CA PRO A 55 3.46 -11.95 12.09
C PRO A 55 2.75 -12.27 13.42
N GLN A 56 2.53 -11.29 14.28
CA GLN A 56 1.86 -11.46 15.58
C GLN A 56 0.35 -11.72 15.43
N ASN A 57 -0.25 -11.35 14.29
CA ASN A 57 -1.67 -11.59 14.02
C ASN A 57 -1.93 -11.70 12.52
N VAL A 58 -1.41 -12.79 11.93
CA VAL A 58 -1.48 -13.06 10.48
C VAL A 58 -2.91 -13.12 9.99
N ARG A 59 -3.81 -13.78 10.73
CA ARG A 59 -5.21 -13.95 10.33
C ARG A 59 -5.93 -12.61 10.19
N SER A 60 -5.80 -11.73 11.19
CA SER A 60 -6.43 -10.41 11.15
C SER A 60 -5.89 -9.55 10.01
N ALA A 61 -4.56 -9.50 9.86
CA ALA A 61 -3.92 -8.75 8.78
C ALA A 61 -4.30 -9.29 7.39
N HIS A 62 -4.37 -10.61 7.23
CA HIS A 62 -4.83 -11.23 5.99
C HIS A 62 -6.27 -10.81 5.64
N GLN A 63 -7.19 -10.91 6.59
CA GLN A 63 -8.60 -10.56 6.37
C GLN A 63 -8.79 -9.08 6.06
N SER A 64 -8.12 -8.18 6.80
CA SER A 64 -8.25 -6.74 6.55
C SER A 64 -7.63 -6.33 5.22
N MET A 65 -6.48 -6.90 4.85
CA MET A 65 -5.85 -6.65 3.56
C MET A 65 -6.67 -7.22 2.41
N HIS A 66 -7.20 -8.44 2.54
CA HIS A 66 -8.03 -9.07 1.52
C HIS A 66 -9.32 -8.27 1.30
N HIS A 67 -10.02 -7.92 2.38
CA HIS A 67 -11.21 -7.10 2.31
C HIS A 67 -10.93 -5.75 1.63
N LEU A 68 -9.82 -5.10 1.96
CA LEU A 68 -9.44 -3.83 1.33
C LEU A 68 -9.30 -3.95 -0.20
N VAL A 69 -8.63 -4.99 -0.69
CA VAL A 69 -8.29 -5.10 -2.11
C VAL A 69 -9.34 -5.82 -2.94
N ALA A 70 -10.22 -6.61 -2.32
CA ALA A 70 -11.24 -7.40 -3.01
C ALA A 70 -12.65 -6.80 -2.89
N ASP A 71 -13.00 -6.20 -1.75
CA ASP A 71 -14.40 -5.92 -1.40
C ASP A 71 -14.68 -4.47 -1.01
N ALA A 72 -13.66 -3.71 -0.57
CA ALA A 72 -13.88 -2.37 -0.06
C ALA A 72 -14.36 -1.41 -1.16
N ASP A 73 -15.38 -0.61 -0.84
CA ASP A 73 -15.93 0.39 -1.74
C ASP A 73 -15.07 1.68 -1.72
N TRP A 74 -13.96 1.65 -2.44
CA TRP A 74 -13.12 2.82 -2.72
C TRP A 74 -13.17 3.16 -4.21
N SER A 75 -12.91 4.43 -4.55
CA SER A 75 -12.91 4.86 -5.95
C SER A 75 -11.57 4.57 -6.60
N ASP A 76 -11.56 3.62 -7.55
CA ASP A 76 -10.42 3.34 -8.42
C ASP A 76 -9.90 4.62 -9.10
N GLN A 77 -10.81 5.46 -9.59
CA GLN A 77 -10.47 6.72 -10.25
C GLN A 77 -9.76 7.68 -9.29
N ALA A 78 -10.24 7.81 -8.05
CA ALA A 78 -9.62 8.68 -7.06
C ALA A 78 -8.22 8.18 -6.68
N LEU A 79 -8.05 6.87 -6.48
CA LEU A 79 -6.74 6.29 -6.21
C LEU A 79 -5.78 6.50 -7.38
N LEU A 80 -6.19 6.18 -8.60
CA LEU A 80 -5.36 6.34 -9.79
C LEU A 80 -4.96 7.80 -10.01
N ALA A 81 -5.87 8.75 -9.79
CA ALA A 81 -5.55 10.18 -9.86
C ALA A 81 -4.51 10.60 -8.81
N ALA A 82 -4.66 10.15 -7.56
CA ALA A 82 -3.72 10.46 -6.49
C ALA A 82 -2.32 9.87 -6.75
N VAL A 83 -2.25 8.62 -7.21
CA VAL A 83 -0.99 7.96 -7.60
C VAL A 83 -0.35 8.68 -8.79
N ALA A 84 -1.12 8.99 -9.84
CA ALA A 84 -0.63 9.68 -11.02
C ALA A 84 -0.04 11.06 -10.68
N ALA A 85 -0.70 11.82 -9.81
CA ALA A 85 -0.23 13.13 -9.38
C ALA A 85 1.17 13.08 -8.70
N GLN A 86 1.49 11.99 -8.00
CA GLN A 86 2.81 11.80 -7.39
C GLN A 86 3.85 11.21 -8.35
N VAL A 87 3.46 10.24 -9.17
CA VAL A 87 4.40 9.41 -9.93
C VAL A 87 4.69 10.00 -11.32
N LEU A 88 3.74 10.67 -11.97
CA LEU A 88 3.96 11.23 -13.30
C LEU A 88 5.01 12.36 -13.34
N PRO A 89 5.04 13.35 -12.43
CA PRO A 89 6.04 14.42 -12.48
C PRO A 89 7.51 13.96 -12.47
N PRO A 90 7.93 12.98 -11.64
CA PRO A 90 9.30 12.47 -11.71
C PRO A 90 9.56 11.59 -12.95
N LEU A 91 8.54 10.94 -13.53
CA LEU A 91 8.69 10.13 -14.74
C LEU A 91 8.72 10.97 -16.03
N SER A 92 8.08 12.14 -16.04
CA SER A 92 7.95 13.01 -17.22
C SER A 92 9.09 14.02 -17.37
N ARG A 93 9.95 14.15 -16.37
CA ARG A 93 11.22 14.86 -16.53
C ARG A 93 12.07 14.08 -17.53
N LYS A 94 12.21 14.62 -18.75
CA LYS A 94 13.25 14.19 -19.68
C LYS A 94 14.58 14.22 -18.94
N SER A 95 15.30 13.09 -18.94
CA SER A 95 16.73 13.06 -18.59
C SER A 95 17.53 13.95 -19.52
#